data_AF-A0A832SX45-F1
#
_entry.id   AF-A0A832SX45-F1
#
_cell.length_a   1.000
_cell.length_b   1.000
_cell.length_c   1.000
_cell.angle_alpha   90.00
_cell.angle_beta   90.00
_cell.angle_gamma   90.00
#
_symmetry.space_group_name_H-M   'P 1'
#
loop_
_entity.id
_entity.type
_entity.pdbx_description
1 polymer ?
#
loop_
_entity_poly.entity_id
_entity_poly.type
_entity_poly.pdbx_seq_one_letter_code
_entity_poly.pdbx_strand_id
1 'polypeptide(L)'
;MATFNLALVFAREIKPYWAERLLVVDLNALHNCVVSAVVGEHHIMTIGIDMPNLGKVGRIQKKIAHIKRLSAKRGYSYCNRSTELKSRLWRLWRPFEEVTARKLVRLARQYKAAIVLHSPNDKSIRALKEGAIV
;
A
#
# COMPACT_ATOMS: atom_id res chain seq x y z
N MET A 1 5.12 4.30 36.58
CA MET A 1 4.10 5.22 36.04
C MET A 1 3.50 4.59 34.80
N ALA A 2 2.18 4.39 34.78
CA ALA A 2 1.47 3.92 33.58
C ALA A 2 1.09 5.14 32.72
N THR A 3 1.40 5.12 31.43
CA THR A 3 0.99 6.17 30.48
C THR A 3 -0.31 5.73 29.82
N PHE A 4 -1.40 6.46 30.08
CA PHE A 4 -2.67 6.24 29.40
C PHE A 4 -2.72 7.08 28.12
N ASN A 5 -2.93 6.44 26.98
CA ASN A 5 -3.12 7.13 25.70
C ASN A 5 -4.62 7.35 25.49
N LEU A 6 -5.05 8.60 25.41
CA LEU A 6 -6.41 8.99 25.02
C LEU A 6 -6.43 9.27 23.51
N ALA A 7 -7.25 8.56 22.76
CA ALA A 7 -7.44 8.79 21.32
C ALA A 7 -8.69 9.65 21.08
N LEU A 8 -8.52 10.96 20.95
CA LEU A 8 -9.61 11.87 20.59
C LEU A 8 -9.93 11.75 19.10
N VAL A 9 -11.22 11.65 18.76
CA VAL A 9 -11.71 11.54 17.39
C VAL A 9 -12.51 12.79 17.05
N PHE A 10 -12.16 13.46 15.95
CA PHE A 10 -12.81 14.68 15.49
C PHE A 10 -13.52 14.43 14.17
N ALA A 11 -14.75 14.93 14.05
CA ALA A 11 -15.47 14.97 12.77
C ALA A 11 -15.17 16.29 12.06
N ARG A 12 -15.03 16.23 10.73
CA ARG A 12 -14.87 17.41 9.88
C ARG A 12 -15.87 17.35 8.73
N GLU A 13 -16.66 18.40 8.61
CA GLU A 13 -17.56 18.59 7.46
C GLU A 13 -16.80 19.28 6.31
N ILE A 14 -16.99 18.77 5.09
CA ILE A 14 -16.36 19.27 3.87
C ILE A 14 -17.36 19.26 2.71
N LYS A 15 -17.32 20.31 1.87
CA LYS A 15 -18.08 20.35 0.62
C LYS A 15 -17.23 19.73 -0.51
N PRO A 16 -17.76 18.76 -1.29
CA PRO A 16 -17.05 18.22 -2.44
C PRO A 16 -16.95 19.28 -3.55
N TYR A 17 -15.91 19.17 -4.38
CA TYR A 17 -15.81 19.93 -5.63
C TYR A 17 -16.36 19.09 -6.79
N TRP A 18 -16.78 19.76 -7.87
CA TRP A 18 -17.15 19.09 -9.11
C TRP A 18 -15.90 18.66 -9.87
N ALA A 19 -15.76 17.37 -10.12
CA ALA A 19 -14.62 16.82 -10.84
C ALA A 19 -14.72 17.14 -12.34
N GLU A 20 -13.63 17.65 -12.90
CA GLU A 20 -13.49 17.96 -14.33
C GLU A 20 -12.65 16.89 -15.06
N ARG A 21 -11.95 16.04 -14.31
CA ARG A 21 -10.93 15.11 -14.82
C ARG A 21 -10.94 13.79 -14.05
N LEU A 22 -10.16 12.82 -14.52
CA LEU A 22 -9.96 11.56 -13.83
C LEU A 22 -8.50 11.42 -13.38
N LEU A 23 -8.29 11.02 -12.14
CA LEU A 23 -7.02 10.51 -11.63
C LEU A 23 -7.17 8.99 -11.53
N VAL A 24 -6.67 8.28 -12.54
CA VAL A 24 -6.67 6.81 -12.55
C VAL A 24 -5.47 6.33 -11.76
N VAL A 25 -5.69 5.39 -10.85
CA VAL A 25 -4.67 4.82 -9.96
C VAL A 25 -4.72 3.30 -10.10
N ASP A 26 -3.61 2.70 -10.49
CA ASP A 26 -3.42 1.26 -10.50
C ASP A 26 -2.52 0.83 -9.34
N LEU A 27 -3.09 0.04 -8.44
CA LEU A 27 -2.37 -0.62 -7.35
C LEU A 27 -1.78 -1.93 -7.87
N ASN A 28 -0.60 -1.86 -8.49
CA ASN A 28 0.03 -3.05 -9.01
C ASN A 28 0.58 -3.94 -7.88
N ALA A 29 -0.22 -4.93 -7.47
CA ALA A 29 0.13 -5.87 -6.40
C ALA A 29 1.23 -6.88 -6.78
N LEU A 30 1.60 -6.97 -8.07
CA LEU A 30 2.71 -7.79 -8.54
C LEU A 30 4.05 -7.11 -8.29
N HIS A 31 4.15 -5.82 -8.61
CA HIS A 31 5.38 -5.04 -8.46
C HIS A 31 5.45 -4.19 -7.19
N ASN A 32 4.37 -4.17 -6.40
CA ASN A 32 4.24 -3.34 -5.20
C ASN A 32 4.41 -1.84 -5.50
N CYS A 33 4.04 -1.39 -6.69
CA CYS A 33 4.07 0.02 -7.06
C CYS A 33 2.65 0.56 -7.21
N VAL A 34 2.54 1.87 -7.11
CA VAL A 34 1.33 2.61 -7.44
C VAL A 34 1.61 3.39 -8.71
N VAL A 35 0.87 3.07 -9.76
CA VAL A 35 0.91 3.84 -11.01
C VAL A 35 -0.29 4.76 -11.01
N SER A 36 -0.10 6.00 -11.45
CA SER A 36 -1.18 6.97 -11.52
C SER A 36 -1.08 7.81 -12.79
N ALA A 37 -2.23 8.21 -13.32
CA ALA A 37 -2.32 9.10 -14.44
C ALA A 37 -3.49 10.06 -14.27
N VAL A 38 -3.25 11.35 -14.52
CA VAL A 38 -4.33 12.33 -14.67
C VAL A 38 -4.72 12.37 -16.14
N VAL A 39 -5.98 12.09 -16.41
CA VAL A 39 -6.56 12.08 -17.76
C VAL A 39 -7.52 13.27 -17.86
N GLY A 40 -7.23 14.14 -18.82
CA GLY A 40 -8.14 15.19 -19.28
C GLY A 40 -8.86 14.75 -20.55
N GLU A 41 -9.68 15.62 -21.13
CA GLU A 41 -10.61 15.31 -22.22
C GLU A 41 -10.07 14.34 -23.28
N HIS A 42 -8.89 14.62 -23.84
CA HIS A 42 -8.34 13.84 -24.97
C HIS A 42 -6.87 13.42 -24.80
N HIS A 43 -6.27 13.65 -23.62
CA HIS A 43 -4.85 13.34 -23.41
C HIS A 43 -4.52 13.08 -21.94
N ILE A 44 -3.39 12.41 -21.74
CA ILE A 44 -2.79 12.21 -20.42
C ILE A 44 -2.03 13.48 -20.05
N MET A 45 -2.40 14.09 -18.92
CA MET A 45 -1.79 15.33 -18.44
C MET A 45 -0.51 15.06 -17.62
N THR A 46 -0.50 13.98 -16.85
CA THR A 46 0.68 13.57 -16.07
C THR A 46 0.60 12.09 -15.71
N ILE A 47 1.77 11.47 -15.54
CA ILE A 47 1.94 10.08 -15.10
C ILE A 47 2.87 10.09 -13.89
N GLY A 48 2.55 9.29 -12.88
CA GLY A 48 3.36 9.08 -11.69
C GLY A 48 3.51 7.60 -11.38
N ILE A 49 4.72 7.21 -10.98
CA ILE A 49 4.99 5.88 -10.44
C ILE A 49 5.60 6.07 -9.06
N ASP A 50 4.97 5.50 -8.04
CA ASP A 50 5.45 5.49 -6.67
C ASP A 50 5.81 4.05 -6.27
N MET A 51 7.04 3.84 -5.81
CA MET A 51 7.54 2.52 -5.44
C MET A 51 8.20 2.56 -4.06
N PRO A 52 7.92 1.58 -3.18
CA PRO A 52 8.63 1.46 -1.91
C PRO A 52 10.06 0.98 -2.15
N ASN A 53 10.91 1.08 -1.12
CA ASN A 53 12.26 0.51 -1.17
C ASN A 53 12.19 -1.04 -1.19
N LEU A 54 12.12 -1.62 -2.39
CA LEU A 54 11.98 -3.05 -2.60
C LEU A 54 13.15 -3.86 -2.03
N GLY A 55 14.37 -3.31 -2.03
CA GLY A 55 15.53 -4.00 -1.47
C GLY A 55 15.38 -4.25 0.02
N LYS A 56 14.94 -3.24 0.78
CA LYS A 56 14.74 -3.34 2.23
C LYS A 56 13.50 -4.18 2.57
N VAL A 57 12.41 -4.02 1.82
CA VAL A 57 11.18 -4.83 1.95
C VAL A 57 11.48 -6.31 1.69
N GLY A 58 12.12 -6.62 0.56
CA GLY A 58 12.45 -8.00 0.17
C GLY A 58 13.36 -8.70 1.16
N ARG A 59 14.36 -8.00 1.73
CA ARG A 59 15.22 -8.54 2.80
C ARG A 59 14.41 -8.94 4.04
N ILE A 60 13.48 -8.11 4.48
CA ILE A 60 12.64 -8.40 5.66
C ILE A 60 11.65 -9.54 5.35
N GLN A 61 11.01 -9.52 4.18
CA GLN A 61 10.11 -10.60 3.75
C GLN A 61 10.81 -11.97 3.69
N LYS A 62 12.04 -12.03 3.13
CA LYS A 62 12.85 -13.26 3.13
C LYS A 62 13.12 -13.77 4.55
N LYS A 63 13.47 -12.88 5.48
CA LYS A 63 13.67 -13.23 6.90
C LYS A 63 12.39 -13.76 7.56
N ILE A 64 11.25 -13.12 7.30
CA ILE A 64 9.94 -13.58 7.80
C ILE A 64 9.63 -14.98 7.26
N ALA A 65 9.81 -15.22 5.95
CA ALA A 65 9.57 -16.52 5.34
C ALA A 65 10.48 -17.61 5.92
N HIS A 66 11.76 -17.29 6.14
CA HIS A 66 12.71 -18.20 6.78
C HIS A 66 12.30 -18.58 8.20
N ILE A 67 11.93 -17.60 9.04
CA ILE A 67 11.48 -17.84 10.42
C ILE A 67 10.16 -18.61 10.44
N LYS A 68 9.21 -18.32 9.53
CA LYS A 68 7.97 -19.10 9.39
C LYS A 68 8.26 -20.57 9.08
N ARG A 69 9.20 -20.86 8.17
CA ARG A 69 9.63 -22.23 7.86
C ARG A 69 10.27 -22.92 9.08
N LEU A 70 11.10 -22.21 9.83
CA LEU A 70 11.71 -22.76 11.05
C LEU A 70 10.67 -23.06 12.13
N SER A 71 9.72 -22.15 12.34
CA SER A 71 8.61 -22.33 13.28
C SER A 71 7.76 -23.56 12.93
N ALA A 72 7.43 -23.76 11.66
CA ALA A 72 6.69 -24.94 11.19
C ALA A 72 7.46 -26.26 11.43
N LYS A 73 8.80 -26.23 11.42
CA LYS A 73 9.66 -27.41 11.60
C LYS A 73 10.09 -27.68 13.04
N ARG A 74 10.18 -26.64 13.89
CA ARG A 74 10.85 -26.70 15.21
C ARG A 74 10.01 -26.16 16.37
N GLY A 75 8.74 -25.81 16.15
CA GLY A 75 7.80 -25.43 17.21
C GLY A 75 7.71 -23.94 17.53
N TYR A 76 6.94 -23.63 18.59
CA TYR A 76 6.36 -22.30 18.87
C TYR A 76 7.37 -21.20 19.27
N SER A 77 8.57 -21.56 19.74
CA SER A 77 9.59 -20.60 20.22
C SER A 77 10.07 -19.61 19.15
N TYR A 78 9.91 -19.95 17.86
CA TYR A 78 10.28 -19.10 16.73
C TYR A 78 9.13 -18.17 16.26
N CYS A 79 7.90 -18.34 16.75
CA CYS A 79 6.72 -17.59 16.30
C CYS A 79 6.78 -16.10 16.67
N ASN A 80 7.22 -15.76 17.89
CA ASN A 80 7.24 -14.37 18.38
C ASN A 80 8.13 -13.47 17.54
N ARG A 81 9.25 -14.01 17.05
CA ARG A 81 10.19 -13.29 16.18
C ARG A 81 9.61 -13.00 14.79
N SER A 82 8.66 -13.84 14.32
CA SER A 82 7.91 -13.57 13.09
C SER A 82 6.98 -12.38 13.26
N THR A 83 6.26 -12.31 14.39
CA THR A 83 5.33 -11.21 14.70
C THR A 83 6.07 -9.88 14.81
N GLU A 84 7.20 -9.85 15.50
CA GLU A 84 8.04 -8.64 15.61
C GLU A 84 8.53 -8.14 14.23
N LEU A 85 9.00 -9.05 13.37
CA LEU A 85 9.43 -8.69 12.02
C LEU A 85 8.27 -8.23 11.13
N LYS A 86 7.06 -8.78 11.29
CA LYS A 86 5.87 -8.27 10.60
C LYS A 86 5.54 -6.84 11.03
N SER A 87 5.58 -6.54 12.33
CA SER A 87 5.39 -5.17 12.84
C SER A 87 6.46 -4.21 12.32
N ARG A 88 7.72 -4.67 12.25
CA ARG A 88 8.82 -3.88 11.68
C ARG A 88 8.64 -3.66 10.17
N LEU A 89 8.16 -4.67 9.45
CA LEU A 89 7.81 -4.55 8.03
C LEU A 89 6.69 -3.51 7.87
N TRP A 90 5.60 -3.62 8.65
CA TRP A 90 4.50 -2.66 8.62
C TRP A 90 4.95 -1.21 8.83
N ARG A 91 5.81 -0.96 9.82
CA ARG A 91 6.39 0.38 10.06
C ARG A 91 7.26 0.87 8.91
N LEU A 92 7.84 -0.02 8.12
CA LEU A 92 8.60 0.34 6.92
C LEU A 92 7.69 0.71 5.75
N TRP A 93 6.54 0.05 5.64
CA TRP A 93 5.54 0.30 4.59
C TRP A 93 4.69 1.54 4.85
N ARG A 94 4.32 1.80 6.11
CA ARG A 94 3.44 2.92 6.49
C ARG A 94 3.88 4.27 5.90
N PRO A 95 5.17 4.67 5.95
CA PRO A 95 5.60 5.93 5.34
C PRO A 95 5.35 5.98 3.83
N PHE A 96 5.53 4.87 3.12
CA PHE A 96 5.26 4.80 1.69
C PHE A 96 3.76 4.99 1.41
N GLU A 97 2.89 4.25 2.11
CA GLU A 97 1.43 4.38 1.95
C GLU A 97 0.97 5.82 2.23
N GLU A 98 1.44 6.42 3.32
CA GLU A 98 1.05 7.76 3.72
C GLU A 98 1.55 8.82 2.73
N VAL A 99 2.79 8.71 2.27
CA VAL A 99 3.38 9.65 1.29
C VAL A 99 2.67 9.54 -0.05
N THR A 100 2.45 8.31 -0.55
CA THR A 100 1.77 8.07 -1.82
C THR A 100 0.33 8.54 -1.78
N ALA A 101 -0.43 8.21 -0.73
CA ALA A 101 -1.82 8.67 -0.58
C ALA A 101 -1.90 10.21 -0.54
N ARG A 102 -1.00 10.86 0.20
CA ARG A 102 -0.95 12.33 0.28
C ARG A 102 -0.64 12.96 -1.08
N LYS A 103 0.26 12.36 -1.86
CA LYS A 103 0.59 12.80 -3.22
C LYS A 103 -0.60 12.66 -4.16
N LEU A 104 -1.29 11.52 -4.14
CA LEU A 104 -2.50 11.28 -4.96
C LEU A 104 -3.62 12.27 -4.63
N VAL A 105 -3.90 12.52 -3.35
CA VAL A 105 -4.93 13.49 -2.93
C VAL A 105 -4.55 14.91 -3.37
N ARG A 106 -3.26 15.28 -3.29
CA ARG A 106 -2.77 16.58 -3.79
C ARG A 106 -2.98 16.71 -5.30
N LEU A 107 -2.62 15.68 -6.08
CA LEU A 107 -2.85 15.64 -7.52
C LEU A 107 -4.34 15.75 -7.87
N ALA A 108 -5.18 14.96 -7.20
CA ALA A 108 -6.63 15.02 -7.39
C ALA A 108 -7.19 16.42 -7.15
N ARG A 109 -6.77 17.10 -6.07
CA ARG A 109 -7.18 18.47 -5.79
C ARG A 109 -6.64 19.47 -6.81
N GLN A 110 -5.38 19.37 -7.20
CA GLN A 110 -4.73 20.28 -8.15
C GLN A 110 -5.41 20.25 -9.52
N TYR A 111 -5.78 19.06 -10.00
CA TYR A 111 -6.39 18.87 -11.31
C TYR A 111 -7.93 18.82 -11.27
N LYS A 112 -8.54 19.01 -10.09
CA LYS A 112 -9.98 18.79 -9.84
C LYS A 112 -10.43 17.45 -10.43
N ALA A 113 -9.72 16.39 -10.08
CA ALA A 113 -9.91 15.07 -10.66
C ALA A 113 -10.59 14.09 -9.68
N ALA A 114 -11.59 13.35 -10.16
CA ALA A 114 -12.14 12.22 -9.43
C ALA A 114 -11.12 11.07 -9.42
N ILE A 115 -10.90 10.46 -8.26
CA ILE A 115 -9.95 9.33 -8.13
C ILE A 115 -10.66 8.04 -8.52
N VAL A 116 -10.12 7.33 -9.51
CA VAL A 116 -10.56 6.00 -9.93
C VAL A 116 -9.48 5.00 -9.57
N LEU A 117 -9.79 4.07 -8.67
CA LEU A 117 -8.83 3.09 -8.17
C LEU A 117 -9.06 1.73 -8.82
N HIS A 118 -8.06 1.23 -9.54
CA HIS A 118 -7.97 -0.16 -9.90
C HIS A 118 -7.16 -0.90 -8.83
N SER A 119 -7.80 -1.87 -8.18
CA SER A 119 -7.16 -2.76 -7.23
C SER A 119 -7.32 -4.18 -7.75
N PRO A 120 -6.22 -4.95 -7.86
CA PRO A 120 -6.30 -6.32 -8.32
C PRO A 120 -7.06 -7.18 -7.30
N ASN A 121 -7.78 -8.18 -7.80
CA ASN A 121 -8.49 -9.13 -6.96
C ASN A 121 -7.49 -9.99 -6.19
N ASP A 122 -7.64 -10.06 -4.86
CA ASP A 122 -6.73 -10.80 -3.97
C ASP A 122 -6.59 -12.27 -4.37
N LYS A 123 -7.69 -12.90 -4.81
CA LYS A 123 -7.68 -14.29 -5.31
C LYS A 123 -6.76 -14.46 -6.53
N SER A 124 -6.81 -13.52 -7.47
CA SER A 124 -6.00 -13.55 -8.70
C SER A 124 -4.52 -13.33 -8.40
N ILE A 125 -4.21 -12.40 -7.49
CA ILE A 125 -2.84 -12.13 -7.06
C ILE A 125 -2.24 -13.33 -6.33
N ARG A 126 -3.04 -13.99 -5.50
CA ARG A 126 -2.60 -15.18 -4.78
C ARG A 126 -2.30 -16.34 -5.72
N ALA A 127 -3.19 -16.61 -6.68
CA ALA A 127 -2.96 -17.62 -7.72
C ALA A 127 -1.67 -17.35 -8.52
N LEU A 128 -1.47 -16.10 -8.97
CA LEU A 128 -0.24 -15.69 -9.68
C LEU A 128 1.02 -15.86 -8.83
N LYS A 129 0.97 -15.51 -7.54
CA LYS A 129 2.12 -15.65 -6.62
C LYS A 129 2.40 -17.09 -6.22
N GLU A 130 1.40 -17.95 -6.21
CA GLU A 130 1.50 -19.37 -5.87
C GLU A 130 1.86 -20.23 -7.10
N GLY A 131 1.97 -19.64 -8.30
CA GLY A 131 2.29 -20.35 -9.54
C GLY A 131 1.14 -21.21 -10.06
N ALA A 132 -0.06 -21.01 -9.53
CA ALA A 132 -1.29 -21.63 -10.03
C ALA A 132 -1.74 -20.83 -11.26
N ILE A 133 -1.20 -21.22 -12.42
CA ILE A 133 -1.71 -20.78 -13.72
C ILE A 133 -3.09 -21.44 -13.87
N VAL A 134 -4.11 -20.63 -14.14
CA VAL A 134 -5.40 -21.09 -14.68
C VAL A 134 -5.21 -21.38 -16.16
#